data_AF-A0A2S4AKY2-F1
#
_entry.id   AF-A0A2S4AKY2-F1
#
_cell.length_a   1.000
_cell.length_b   1.000
_cell.length_c   1.000
_cell.angle_alpha   90.00
_cell.angle_beta   90.00
_cell.angle_gamma   90.00
#
_symmetry.space_group_name_H-M   'P 1'
#
loop_
_entity.id
_entity.type
_entity.pdbx_description
1 polymer ?
#
loop_
_entity_poly.entity_id
_entity_poly.type
_entity_poly.pdbx_seq_one_letter_code
_entity_poly.pdbx_strand_id
1 'polypeptide(L)'
;MVGLKENREALKVKNTEAMLKVVEKLGKEKPDALWSYKDVWSGAGLKSNVALNSPWNSHVRDAIDAHNSSIREASELEVFASTQQKTLRVINGELRKQVEVMRKERDQALSKIAIYEAETDFYKRKCEGLLRVNERLRSSPGGLSVV
;
A
#
# COMPACT_ATOMS: atom_id res chain seq x y z
N MET A 1 -50.11 47.02 -2.41
CA MET A 1 -48.98 47.26 -1.48
C MET A 1 -48.44 45.89 -1.10
N VAL A 2 -47.26 45.50 -1.59
CA VAL A 2 -46.64 44.22 -1.21
C VAL A 2 -46.21 44.34 0.25
N GLY A 3 -46.65 43.41 1.09
CA GLY A 3 -46.39 43.46 2.52
C GLY A 3 -44.91 43.18 2.85
N LEU A 4 -44.41 43.71 3.98
CA LEU A 4 -43.05 43.44 4.46
C LEU A 4 -42.72 41.94 4.55
N LYS A 5 -43.73 41.10 4.84
CA LYS A 5 -43.61 39.64 4.91
C LYS A 5 -43.38 39.02 3.52
N GLU A 6 -44.12 39.46 2.50
CA GLU A 6 -43.99 38.96 1.12
C GLU A 6 -42.64 39.35 0.53
N ASN A 7 -42.19 40.58 0.76
CA ASN A 7 -40.84 41.02 0.37
C ASN A 7 -39.76 40.18 1.05
N ARG A 8 -39.92 39.81 2.33
CA ARG A 8 -38.96 38.96 3.03
C ARG A 8 -38.88 37.56 2.44
N GLU A 9 -40.01 36.92 2.16
CA GLU A 9 -40.02 35.58 1.56
C GLU A 9 -39.44 35.58 0.14
N ALA A 10 -39.81 36.57 -0.69
CA ALA A 10 -39.26 36.73 -2.03
C ALA A 10 -37.73 36.92 -2.02
N LEU A 11 -37.20 37.66 -1.03
CA LEU A 11 -35.77 37.88 -0.89
C LEU A 11 -35.02 36.59 -0.48
N LYS A 12 -35.63 35.72 0.34
CA LYS A 12 -35.04 34.42 0.67
C LYS A 12 -34.87 33.57 -0.58
N VAL A 13 -35.94 33.41 -1.36
CA VAL A 13 -35.94 32.62 -2.60
C VAL A 13 -34.89 33.14 -3.57
N LYS A 14 -34.87 34.46 -3.83
CA LYS A 14 -33.89 35.09 -4.71
C LYS A 14 -32.44 34.84 -4.27
N ASN A 15 -32.16 34.97 -2.98
CA ASN A 15 -30.82 34.73 -2.44
C ASN A 15 -30.42 33.25 -2.55
N THR A 16 -31.34 32.33 -2.27
CA THR A 16 -31.11 30.88 -2.42
C THR A 16 -30.80 30.52 -3.87
N GLU A 17 -31.62 30.97 -4.82
CA GLU A 17 -31.40 30.72 -6.25
C GLU A 17 -30.05 31.27 -6.73
N ALA A 18 -29.66 32.46 -6.27
CA ALA A 18 -28.37 33.04 -6.60
C ALA A 18 -27.21 32.19 -6.06
N MET A 19 -27.30 31.70 -4.82
CA MET A 19 -26.27 30.82 -4.25
C MET A 19 -26.19 29.47 -4.96
N LEU A 20 -27.33 28.86 -5.31
CA LEU A 20 -27.35 27.59 -6.04
C LEU A 20 -26.69 27.71 -7.42
N LYS A 21 -26.94 28.81 -8.15
CA LYS A 21 -26.24 29.08 -9.42
C LYS A 21 -24.73 29.18 -9.24
N VAL A 22 -24.26 29.74 -8.12
CA VAL A 22 -22.82 29.81 -7.82
C VAL A 22 -22.26 28.43 -7.49
N VAL A 23 -23.00 27.61 -6.73
CA VAL A 23 -22.62 26.22 -6.46
C VAL A 23 -22.49 25.43 -7.76
N GLU A 24 -23.48 25.52 -8.67
CA GLU A 24 -23.41 24.88 -9.98
C GLU A 24 -22.22 25.38 -10.83
N LYS A 25 -21.94 26.68 -10.77
CA LYS A 25 -20.81 27.29 -11.48
C LYS A 25 -19.48 26.79 -10.93
N LEU A 26 -19.31 26.77 -9.61
CA LEU A 26 -18.11 26.24 -8.94
C LEU A 26 -17.91 24.76 -9.24
N GLY A 27 -19.00 23.99 -9.32
CA GLY A 27 -19.02 22.60 -9.79
C GLY A 27 -18.36 22.39 -11.15
N LYS A 28 -18.48 23.36 -12.05
CA LYS A 28 -17.91 23.30 -13.41
C LYS A 28 -16.51 23.91 -13.48
N GLU A 29 -16.27 25.01 -12.78
CA GLU A 29 -15.00 25.74 -12.86
C GLU A 29 -13.90 25.14 -12.00
N LYS A 30 -14.27 24.56 -10.85
CA LYS A 30 -13.34 24.05 -9.83
C LYS A 30 -13.84 22.73 -9.22
N PRO A 31 -14.00 21.66 -10.04
CA PRO A 31 -14.49 20.38 -9.55
C PRO A 31 -13.51 19.72 -8.56
N ASP A 32 -12.21 19.95 -8.71
CA ASP A 32 -11.19 19.27 -7.90
C ASP A 32 -10.63 20.15 -6.77
N ALA A 33 -11.22 21.32 -6.52
CA ALA A 33 -10.77 22.23 -5.47
C ALA A 33 -11.85 22.45 -4.41
N LEU A 34 -11.40 22.69 -3.18
CA LEU A 34 -12.29 23.05 -2.08
C LEU A 34 -12.94 24.40 -2.34
N TRP A 35 -14.24 24.48 -2.09
CA TRP A 35 -15.01 25.72 -2.17
C TRP A 35 -15.11 26.35 -0.79
N SER A 36 -14.87 27.66 -0.71
CA SER A 36 -15.15 28.38 0.51
C SER A 36 -16.62 28.83 0.53
N TYR A 37 -17.21 28.90 1.71
CA TYR A 37 -18.53 29.53 1.89
C TYR A 37 -18.54 30.97 1.34
N LYS A 38 -17.40 31.66 1.40
CA LYS A 38 -17.22 33.01 0.86
C LYS A 38 -17.40 33.07 -0.65
N ASP A 39 -16.84 32.10 -1.37
CA ASP A 39 -17.01 32.04 -2.83
C ASP A 39 -18.49 31.95 -3.20
N VAL A 40 -19.27 31.19 -2.41
CA VAL A 40 -20.71 31.02 -2.65
C VAL A 40 -21.52 32.27 -2.31
N TRP A 41 -21.39 32.83 -1.10
CA TRP A 41 -22.21 34.00 -0.74
C TRP A 41 -21.78 35.27 -1.49
N SER A 42 -20.48 35.49 -1.69
CA SER A 42 -20.00 36.67 -2.42
C SER A 42 -20.27 36.58 -3.91
N GLY A 43 -20.13 35.38 -4.50
CA GLY A 43 -20.51 35.11 -5.90
C GLY A 43 -22.00 35.29 -6.15
N ALA A 44 -22.84 35.09 -5.13
CA ALA A 44 -24.28 35.32 -5.19
C ALA A 44 -24.65 36.82 -5.05
N GLY A 45 -23.66 37.71 -4.94
CA GLY A 45 -23.86 39.15 -4.76
C GLY A 45 -24.30 39.54 -3.34
N LEU A 46 -24.19 38.64 -2.37
CA LEU A 46 -24.51 38.93 -0.98
C LEU A 46 -23.37 39.70 -0.32
N LYS A 47 -23.71 40.61 0.60
CA LYS A 47 -22.71 41.40 1.34
C LYS A 47 -22.13 40.66 2.55
N SER A 48 -22.78 39.58 3.01
CA SER A 48 -22.35 38.79 4.16
C SER A 48 -22.88 37.36 4.09
N ASN A 49 -22.35 36.50 4.95
CA ASN A 49 -22.75 35.09 5.08
C ASN A 49 -24.10 34.87 5.78
N VAL A 50 -24.79 35.93 6.22
CA VAL A 50 -26.01 35.81 7.04
C VAL A 50 -27.10 35.01 6.33
N ALA A 51 -27.30 35.23 5.03
CA ALA A 51 -28.29 34.47 4.27
C ALA A 51 -27.89 32.99 4.16
N LEU A 52 -26.61 32.69 3.94
CA LEU A 52 -26.10 31.32 3.86
C LEU A 52 -26.21 30.57 5.21
N ASN A 53 -25.97 31.27 6.32
CA ASN A 53 -26.08 30.71 7.67
C ASN A 53 -27.54 30.55 8.13
N SER A 54 -28.51 31.08 7.39
CA SER A 54 -29.92 30.90 7.71
C SER A 54 -30.30 29.42 7.67
N PRO A 55 -31.14 28.93 8.60
CA PRO A 55 -31.70 27.57 8.53
C PRO A 55 -32.37 27.27 7.19
N TRP A 56 -32.93 28.29 6.52
CA TRP A 56 -33.51 28.17 5.18
C TRP A 56 -32.53 27.65 4.13
N ASN A 57 -31.25 28.02 4.25
CA ASN A 57 -30.19 27.67 3.28
C ASN A 57 -29.26 26.55 3.78
N SER A 58 -29.73 25.69 4.70
CA SER A 58 -28.94 24.54 5.16
C SER A 58 -28.47 23.68 3.99
N HIS A 59 -29.38 23.37 3.06
CA HIS A 59 -29.09 22.58 1.85
C HIS A 59 -27.96 23.15 0.98
N VAL A 60 -27.80 24.48 0.92
CA VAL A 60 -26.68 25.11 0.20
C VAL A 60 -25.36 24.82 0.91
N ARG A 61 -25.34 24.87 2.24
CA ARG A 61 -24.16 24.53 3.05
C ARG A 61 -23.85 23.04 2.94
N ASP A 62 -24.86 22.19 3.03
CA ASP A 62 -24.73 20.74 2.88
C ASP A 62 -24.13 20.38 1.51
N ALA A 63 -24.49 21.08 0.43
CA ALA A 63 -23.92 20.86 -0.88
C ALA A 63 -22.42 21.21 -0.94
N ILE A 64 -22.02 22.32 -0.31
CA ILE A 64 -20.61 22.74 -0.21
C ILE A 64 -19.82 21.73 0.63
N ASP A 65 -20.39 21.30 1.75
CA ASP A 65 -19.74 20.38 2.69
C ASP A 65 -19.61 18.98 2.11
N ALA A 66 -20.62 18.50 1.39
CA ALA A 66 -20.58 17.22 0.68
C ALA A 66 -19.48 17.21 -0.38
N HIS A 67 -19.40 18.26 -1.19
CA HIS A 67 -18.33 18.43 -2.19
C HIS A 67 -16.94 18.44 -1.56
N ASN A 68 -16.76 19.30 -0.55
CA ASN A 68 -15.48 19.44 0.14
C ASN A 68 -15.05 18.16 0.86
N SER A 69 -16.00 17.42 1.43
CA SER A 69 -15.74 16.12 2.05
C SER A 69 -15.29 15.10 1.01
N SER A 70 -15.97 15.02 -0.14
CA SER A 70 -15.58 14.11 -1.22
C SER A 70 -14.17 14.36 -1.75
N ILE A 71 -13.76 15.63 -1.90
CA ILE A 71 -12.39 15.99 -2.30
C ILE A 71 -11.36 15.54 -1.26
N ARG A 72 -11.65 15.75 0.03
CA ARG A 72 -10.74 15.34 1.11
C ARG A 72 -10.58 13.83 1.16
N GLU A 73 -11.69 13.09 1.07
CA GLU A 73 -11.68 11.62 1.01
C GLU A 73 -10.86 11.12 -0.17
N ALA A 74 -11.02 11.71 -1.36
CA ALA A 74 -10.24 11.34 -2.53
C ALA A 74 -8.73 11.58 -2.32
N SER A 75 -8.35 12.70 -1.71
CA SER A 75 -6.94 13.01 -1.40
C SER A 75 -6.36 12.06 -0.35
N GLU A 76 -7.12 11.72 0.69
CA GLU A 76 -6.69 10.76 1.71
C GLU A 76 -6.46 9.36 1.12
N LEU A 77 -7.33 8.91 0.22
CA LEU A 77 -7.18 7.64 -0.49
C LEU A 77 -5.92 7.62 -1.36
N GLU A 78 -5.59 8.73 -2.03
CA GLU A 78 -4.36 8.84 -2.84
C GLU A 78 -3.11 8.74 -1.97
N VAL A 79 -3.08 9.46 -0.85
CA VAL A 79 -1.96 9.42 0.11
C VAL A 79 -1.79 8.03 0.70
N PHE A 80 -2.90 7.37 1.04
CA PHE A 80 -2.90 6.00 1.54
C PHE A 80 -2.33 5.03 0.51
N ALA A 81 -2.81 5.09 -0.74
CA ALA A 81 -2.33 4.23 -1.83
C ALA A 81 -0.83 4.43 -2.11
N SER A 82 -0.36 5.67 -2.13
CA SER A 82 1.07 6.02 -2.31
C SER A 82 1.93 5.45 -1.18
N THR A 83 1.46 5.57 0.06
CA THR A 83 2.16 5.04 1.25
C THR A 83 2.23 3.51 1.19
N GLN A 84 1.11 2.85 0.87
CA GLN A 84 1.06 1.40 0.73
C GLN A 84 2.03 0.91 -0.37
N GLN A 85 2.08 1.60 -1.51
CA GLN A 85 2.98 1.24 -2.61
C GLN A 85 4.46 1.35 -2.19
N LYS A 86 4.84 2.41 -1.46
CA LYS A 86 6.20 2.57 -0.92
C LYS A 86 6.56 1.42 0.02
N THR A 87 5.67 1.10 0.96
CA THR A 87 5.86 -0.01 1.92
C THR A 87 6.03 -1.34 1.18
N LEU A 88 5.18 -1.64 0.20
CA LEU A 88 5.28 -2.87 -0.59
C LEU A 88 6.59 -2.96 -1.37
N ARG A 89 7.10 -1.85 -1.93
CA ARG A 89 8.41 -1.84 -2.61
C ARG A 89 9.54 -2.16 -1.65
N VAL A 90 9.53 -1.59 -0.45
CA VAL A 90 10.55 -1.87 0.58
C VAL A 90 10.51 -3.34 0.99
N ILE A 91 9.32 -3.87 1.30
CA ILE A 91 9.14 -5.29 1.67
C ILE A 91 9.61 -6.21 0.55
N ASN A 92 9.24 -5.94 -0.70
CA ASN A 92 9.65 -6.77 -1.84
C ASN A 92 11.17 -6.73 -2.05
N GLY A 93 11.79 -5.56 -1.88
CA GLY A 93 13.25 -5.42 -1.92
C GLY A 93 13.94 -6.27 -0.85
N GLU A 94 13.42 -6.28 0.37
CA GLU A 94 13.96 -7.08 1.46
C GLU A 94 13.77 -8.58 1.24
N LEU A 95 12.59 -9.01 0.79
CA LEU A 95 12.32 -10.41 0.44
C LEU A 95 13.26 -10.91 -0.67
N ARG A 96 13.57 -10.10 -1.67
CA ARG A 96 14.53 -10.46 -2.72
C ARG A 96 15.94 -10.70 -2.17
N LYS A 97 16.39 -9.86 -1.23
CA LYS A 97 17.69 -10.07 -0.56
C LYS A 97 17.70 -11.36 0.24
N GLN A 98 16.63 -11.64 0.99
CA GLN A 98 16.51 -12.89 1.75
C GLN A 98 16.56 -14.12 0.84
N VAL A 99 15.87 -14.07 -0.30
CA VAL A 99 15.94 -15.15 -1.31
C VAL A 99 17.36 -15.34 -1.85
N GLU A 100 18.10 -14.26 -2.09
CA GLU A 100 19.49 -14.35 -2.56
C GLU A 100 20.41 -14.99 -1.49
N VAL A 101 20.25 -14.60 -0.23
CA VAL A 101 21.00 -15.19 0.89
C VAL A 101 20.71 -16.69 1.00
N MET A 102 19.43 -17.07 1.04
CA MET A 102 19.04 -18.49 1.13
C MET A 102 19.55 -19.32 -0.06
N ARG A 103 19.60 -18.73 -1.27
CA ARG A 103 20.20 -19.41 -2.44
C ARG A 103 21.69 -19.66 -2.24
N LYS A 104 22.44 -18.68 -1.75
CA LYS A 104 23.88 -18.84 -1.47
C LYS A 104 24.11 -19.89 -0.40
N GLU A 105 23.33 -19.89 0.67
CA GLU A 105 23.41 -20.89 1.74
C GLU A 105 23.10 -22.30 1.23
N ARG A 106 22.06 -22.45 0.41
CA ARG A 106 21.73 -23.72 -0.26
C ARG A 106 22.90 -24.21 -1.12
N ASP A 107 23.47 -23.33 -1.95
CA ASP A 107 24.56 -23.71 -2.86
C ASP A 107 25.82 -24.12 -2.10
N GLN A 108 26.11 -23.43 -0.98
CA GLN A 108 27.18 -23.83 -0.06
C GLN A 108 26.92 -25.19 0.60
N ALA A 109 25.68 -25.46 1.03
CA ALA A 109 25.30 -26.74 1.61
C ALA A 109 25.44 -27.88 0.59
N LEU A 110 24.97 -27.68 -0.65
CA LEU A 110 25.10 -28.66 -1.73
C LEU A 110 26.57 -28.95 -2.06
N SER A 111 27.42 -27.91 -2.08
CA SER A 111 28.87 -28.09 -2.28
C SER A 111 29.50 -28.95 -1.18
N LYS A 112 29.15 -28.70 0.09
CA LYS A 112 29.64 -29.51 1.22
C LYS A 112 29.15 -30.96 1.14
N ILE A 113 27.90 -31.18 0.77
CA ILE A 113 27.35 -32.53 0.59
C ILE A 113 28.17 -33.28 -0.46
N ALA A 114 28.43 -32.66 -1.62
CA ALA A 114 29.22 -33.30 -2.68
C ALA A 114 30.65 -33.67 -2.22
N ILE A 115 31.28 -32.82 -1.40
CA ILE A 115 32.60 -33.12 -0.81
C ILE A 115 32.50 -34.34 0.11
N TYR A 116 31.53 -34.36 1.02
CA TYR A 116 31.36 -35.48 1.95
C TYR A 116 30.99 -36.79 1.27
N GLU A 117 30.21 -36.75 0.19
CA GLU A 117 29.91 -37.91 -0.64
C GLU A 117 31.19 -38.47 -1.28
N ALA A 118 32.02 -37.60 -1.86
CA ALA A 118 33.28 -38.00 -2.47
C ALA A 118 34.28 -38.59 -1.44
N GLU A 119 34.39 -37.99 -0.26
CA GLU A 119 35.21 -38.50 0.84
C GLU A 119 34.72 -39.87 1.31
N THR A 120 33.41 -40.02 1.48
CA THR A 120 32.78 -41.28 1.89
C THR A 120 33.11 -42.40 0.89
N ASP A 121 32.98 -42.13 -0.40
CA ASP A 121 33.30 -43.09 -1.45
C ASP A 121 34.78 -43.44 -1.50
N PHE A 122 35.67 -42.45 -1.31
CA PHE A 122 37.11 -42.68 -1.20
C PHE A 122 37.43 -43.64 -0.04
N TYR A 123 36.90 -43.38 1.15
CA TYR A 123 37.15 -44.21 2.33
C TYR A 123 36.53 -45.60 2.21
N LYS A 124 35.32 -45.73 1.64
CA LYS A 124 34.72 -47.05 1.34
C LYS A 124 35.65 -47.91 0.48
N ARG A 125 36.14 -47.36 -0.63
CA ARG A 125 37.09 -48.06 -1.53
C ARG A 125 38.40 -48.43 -0.82
N LYS A 126 38.92 -47.54 0.02
CA LYS A 126 40.14 -47.79 0.80
C LYS A 126 39.93 -48.93 1.81
N CYS A 127 38.81 -48.94 2.52
CA CYS A 127 38.45 -50.01 3.45
C CYS A 127 38.28 -51.35 2.74
N GLU A 128 37.58 -51.39 1.60
CA GLU A 128 37.46 -52.60 0.77
C GLU A 128 38.84 -53.12 0.32
N GLY A 129 39.73 -52.21 -0.11
CA GLY A 129 41.10 -52.56 -0.48
C GLY A 129 41.89 -53.17 0.68
N LEU A 130 41.80 -52.58 1.86
CA LEU A 130 42.45 -53.08 3.08
C LEU A 130 41.89 -54.44 3.51
N LEU A 131 40.57 -54.64 3.44
CA LEU A 131 39.93 -55.92 3.73
C LEU A 131 40.47 -57.03 2.81
N ARG A 132 40.53 -56.78 1.49
CA ARG A 132 41.11 -57.73 0.52
C ARG A 132 42.59 -58.03 0.77
N VAL A 133 43.36 -57.05 1.24
CA VAL A 133 44.77 -57.28 1.64
C VAL A 133 44.83 -58.15 2.90
N ASN A 134 43.99 -57.87 3.90
CA ASN A 134 43.93 -58.62 5.15
C ASN A 134 43.54 -60.10 4.90
N GLU A 135 42.51 -60.34 4.08
CA GLU A 135 42.08 -61.69 3.67
C GLU A 135 43.20 -62.46 2.97
N ARG A 136 43.95 -61.81 2.07
CA ARG A 136 45.11 -62.43 1.41
C ARG A 136 46.23 -62.78 2.39
N LEU A 137 46.52 -61.89 3.34
CA LEU A 137 47.53 -62.15 4.37
C LEU A 137 47.12 -63.32 5.29
N ARG A 138 45.85 -63.40 5.67
CA ARG A 138 45.30 -64.53 6.44
C ARG A 138 45.32 -65.86 5.68
N SER A 139 45.19 -65.81 4.36
CA SER A 139 45.13 -67.00 3.49
C SER A 139 46.50 -67.46 2.99
N SER A 140 47.57 -66.71 3.25
CA SER A 140 48.93 -67.05 2.81
C SER A 140 49.54 -68.14 3.70
N PRO A 141 50.13 -69.21 3.14
CA PRO A 141 50.73 -70.30 3.90
C PRO A 141 52.01 -69.82 4.57
N GLY A 142 51.88 -69.37 5.82
CA GLY A 142 52.92 -68.71 6.62
C GLY A 142 52.39 -67.62 7.56
N GLY A 143 51.12 -67.24 7.45
CA GLY A 143 50.47 -66.27 8.35
C GLY A 143 50.22 -66.88 9.73
N LEU A 144 50.91 -66.37 10.74
CA LEU A 144 50.74 -66.70 12.17
C LEU A 144 49.25 -66.71 12.58
N SER A 145 48.81 -67.88 13.03
CA SER A 145 47.66 -68.02 13.93
C SER A 145 47.99 -67.29 15.23
N VAL A 146 47.48 -66.07 15.39
CA VAL A 146 47.43 -65.41 16.69
C VAL A 146 46.04 -65.65 17.27
N VAL A 147 46.03 -66.46 18.33
CA VAL A 147 44.92 -66.66 19.27
C VAL A 147 44.61 -65.36 19.99
#